data_AF-A0A816H1Y3-F1
#
_entry.id   AF-A0A816H1Y3-F1
#
_cell.length_a   1.000
_cell.length_b   1.000
_cell.length_c   1.000
_cell.angle_alpha   90.00
_cell.angle_beta   90.00
_cell.angle_gamma   90.00
#
_symmetry.space_group_name_H-M   'P 1'
#
loop_
_entity.id
_entity.type
_entity.pdbx_description
1 polymer ?
#
loop_
_entity_poly.entity_id
_entity_poly.type
_entity_poly.pdbx_seq_one_letter_code
_entity_poly.pdbx_strand_id
1 'polypeptide(L)'
;MCQINEEDDEAFQALKAAAENKTAISRKCMSCDQDACVVVRIADPMCRKCFEEFFIHKFRSTLSKSNVFGRGERVLIAYSGGPSSTALLHLIADGLSVNARRRLQFQAHVAYIDESSLYPESIDIRDKVTDLITNRLQHPLHIVPIDDNLDKDHDFQQILTQRTKSLTAREELVRRRKLKLLFDIAIRENCTKLITGDNCTKLAAQILSDMAQGKGAHVALECVRIHS
;
A
#
# COMPACT_ATOMS: atom_id res chain seq x y z
N MET A 1 -13.16 -33.01 10.59
CA MET A 1 -14.13 -32.90 9.48
C MET A 1 -15.18 -31.88 9.92
N CYS A 2 -15.10 -30.63 9.46
CA CYS A 2 -16.21 -29.71 9.62
C CYS A 2 -17.08 -29.88 8.38
N GLN A 3 -18.28 -30.40 8.57
CA GLN A 3 -19.31 -30.45 7.53
C GLN A 3 -19.73 -29.00 7.26
N ILE A 4 -19.55 -28.57 6.01
CA ILE A 4 -20.07 -27.30 5.51
C ILE A 4 -21.54 -27.59 5.19
N ASN A 5 -22.46 -26.96 5.91
CA ASN A 5 -23.89 -27.16 5.72
C ASN A 5 -24.37 -26.39 4.48
N GLU A 6 -25.28 -27.01 3.71
CA GLU A 6 -25.90 -26.46 2.49
C GLU A 6 -26.70 -25.16 2.75
N GLU A 7 -26.96 -24.81 4.02
CA GLU A 7 -27.61 -23.55 4.43
C GLU A 7 -26.71 -22.31 4.28
N ASP A 8 -25.37 -22.49 4.29
CA ASP A 8 -24.42 -21.39 4.14
C ASP A 8 -24.36 -20.87 2.68
N ASP A 9 -24.69 -21.72 1.70
CA ASP A 9 -24.70 -21.37 0.28
C ASP A 9 -25.89 -20.46 -0.08
N GLU A 10 -27.06 -20.64 0.53
CA GLU A 10 -28.22 -19.77 0.30
C GLU A 10 -27.99 -18.36 0.89
N ALA A 11 -27.37 -18.28 2.08
CA ALA A 11 -26.99 -17.01 2.70
C ALA A 11 -25.92 -16.28 1.89
N PHE A 12 -24.93 -17.01 1.35
CA PHE A 12 -23.89 -16.46 0.50
C PHE A 12 -24.43 -15.98 -0.86
N GLN A 13 -25.36 -16.72 -1.47
CA GLN A 13 -26.03 -16.33 -2.71
C GLN A 13 -26.98 -15.14 -2.51
N ALA A 14 -27.68 -15.05 -1.37
CA ALA A 14 -28.50 -13.89 -1.01
C ALA A 14 -27.65 -12.62 -0.81
N LEU A 15 -26.48 -12.74 -0.17
CA LEU A 15 -25.50 -11.65 -0.04
C LEU A 15 -24.95 -11.19 -1.39
N LYS A 16 -24.69 -12.13 -2.30
CA LYS A 16 -24.20 -11.85 -3.65
C LYS A 16 -25.27 -11.17 -4.52
N ALA A 17 -26.51 -11.65 -4.47
CA ALA A 17 -27.66 -11.02 -5.13
C ALA A 17 -27.97 -9.61 -4.58
N ALA A 18 -27.79 -9.39 -3.28
CA ALA A 18 -27.91 -8.06 -2.66
C ALA A 18 -26.76 -7.11 -3.00
N ALA A 19 -25.57 -7.65 -3.32
CA ALA A 19 -24.43 -6.88 -3.81
C ALA A 19 -24.59 -6.50 -5.29
N GLU A 20 -25.13 -7.40 -6.10
CA GLU A 20 -25.40 -7.17 -7.54
C GLU A 20 -26.54 -6.16 -7.77
N ASN A 21 -27.52 -6.08 -6.85
CA ASN A 21 -28.64 -5.11 -6.89
C ASN A 21 -28.35 -3.73 -6.26
N LYS A 22 -27.11 -3.43 -5.87
CA LYS A 22 -26.72 -2.13 -5.25
C LYS A 22 -25.86 -1.24 -6.15
N THR A 23 -25.98 -1.37 -7.46
CA THR A 23 -25.32 -0.51 -8.46
C THR A 23 -26.12 0.74 -8.85
N ALA A 24 -27.06 1.17 -8.00
CA ALA A 24 -27.63 2.52 -8.09
C ALA A 24 -27.56 3.18 -6.70
N ILE A 25 -26.45 3.88 -6.42
CA ILE A 25 -26.50 4.95 -5.41
C ILE A 25 -27.38 6.05 -6.03
N SER A 26 -28.71 5.92 -5.92
CA SER A 26 -29.66 6.99 -6.21
C SER A 26 -29.63 8.02 -5.08
N ARG A 27 -28.45 8.51 -4.74
CA ARG A 27 -28.23 9.58 -3.76
C ARG A 27 -27.47 10.70 -4.44
N LYS A 28 -27.84 11.94 -4.13
CA LYS A 28 -27.11 13.12 -4.58
C LYS A 28 -25.85 13.32 -3.75
N CYS A 29 -24.84 13.89 -4.36
CA CYS A 29 -23.58 14.24 -3.74
C CYS A 29 -23.82 15.34 -2.71
N MET A 30 -23.35 15.13 -1.48
CA MET A 30 -23.55 16.09 -0.39
C MET A 30 -22.86 17.45 -0.60
N SER A 31 -21.89 17.55 -1.52
CA SER A 31 -21.10 18.77 -1.75
C SER A 31 -21.56 19.59 -2.97
N CYS A 32 -22.14 18.96 -3.99
CA CYS A 32 -22.49 19.62 -5.25
C CYS A 32 -23.82 19.18 -5.87
N ASP A 33 -24.58 18.32 -5.18
CA ASP A 33 -25.91 17.84 -5.59
C ASP A 33 -25.97 17.06 -6.93
N GLN A 34 -24.82 16.69 -7.49
CA GLN A 34 -24.71 15.79 -8.65
C GLN A 34 -24.89 14.32 -8.25
N ASP A 35 -25.03 13.40 -9.20
CA ASP A 35 -25.18 11.98 -8.88
C ASP A 35 -23.94 11.42 -8.16
N ALA A 36 -24.16 10.78 -7.01
CA ALA A 36 -23.09 10.17 -6.23
C ALA A 36 -22.70 8.80 -6.78
N CYS A 37 -21.40 8.52 -6.79
CA CYS A 37 -20.85 7.22 -7.22
C CYS A 37 -20.12 6.49 -6.09
N VAL A 38 -19.92 7.13 -4.93
CA VAL A 38 -19.24 6.54 -3.77
C VAL A 38 -19.86 7.05 -2.46
N VAL A 39 -19.76 6.24 -1.41
CA VAL A 39 -20.16 6.60 -0.04
C VAL A 39 -18.93 6.38 0.86
N VAL A 40 -18.34 7.45 1.41
CA VAL A 40 -17.03 7.39 2.10
C VAL A 40 -17.13 7.06 3.58
N ARG A 41 -18.20 7.54 4.22
CA ARG A 41 -18.64 7.15 5.56
C ARG A 41 -20.05 6.63 5.46
N ILE A 42 -20.55 6.03 6.53
CA ILE A 42 -21.89 5.40 6.61
C ILE A 42 -23.01 6.21 5.91
N ALA A 43 -22.94 7.55 5.88
CA ALA A 43 -23.95 8.40 5.27
C ALA A 43 -23.43 9.55 4.36
N ASP A 44 -22.18 9.52 3.89
CA ASP A 44 -21.60 10.64 3.11
C ASP A 44 -21.49 10.29 1.60
N PRO A 45 -22.55 10.47 0.79
CA PRO A 45 -22.53 10.23 -0.66
C PRO A 45 -21.76 11.34 -1.40
N MET A 46 -20.86 10.95 -2.30
CA MET A 46 -20.09 11.88 -3.11
C MET A 46 -20.02 11.46 -4.58
N CYS A 47 -20.02 12.44 -5.48
CA CYS A 47 -19.66 12.23 -6.87
C CYS A 47 -18.13 12.08 -6.99
N ARG A 48 -17.65 11.63 -8.15
CA ARG A 48 -16.21 11.40 -8.41
C ARG A 48 -15.34 12.62 -8.08
N LYS A 49 -15.71 13.79 -8.61
CA LYS A 49 -14.92 15.03 -8.46
C LYS A 49 -14.80 15.47 -6.99
N CYS A 50 -15.93 15.53 -6.27
CA CYS A 50 -15.93 15.91 -4.86
C CYS A 50 -15.19 14.89 -3.99
N PHE A 51 -15.28 13.60 -4.33
CA PHE A 51 -14.50 12.58 -3.65
C PHE A 51 -12.98 12.76 -3.85
N GLU A 52 -12.53 13.01 -5.07
CA GLU A 52 -11.11 13.24 -5.38
C GLU A 52 -10.58 14.48 -4.63
N GLU A 53 -11.31 15.59 -4.64
CA GLU A 53 -10.95 16.79 -3.88
C GLU A 53 -10.90 16.54 -2.37
N PHE A 54 -11.91 15.86 -1.83
CA PHE A 54 -11.94 15.45 -0.43
C PHE A 54 -10.73 14.58 -0.06
N PHE A 55 -10.40 13.60 -0.92
CA PHE A 55 -9.32 12.66 -0.69
C PHE A 55 -7.96 13.35 -0.73
N ILE A 56 -7.72 14.21 -1.72
CA ILE A 56 -6.50 15.04 -1.81
C ILE A 56 -6.38 15.94 -0.57
N HIS A 57 -7.48 16.60 -0.16
CA HIS A 57 -7.48 17.45 1.02
C HIS A 57 -7.15 16.66 2.29
N LYS A 58 -7.76 15.48 2.47
CA LYS A 58 -7.48 14.59 3.61
C LYS A 58 -6.01 14.15 3.63
N PHE A 59 -5.47 13.71 2.48
CA PHE A 59 -4.06 13.35 2.34
C PHE A 59 -3.12 14.50 2.73
N ARG A 60 -3.30 15.68 2.15
CA ARG A 60 -2.47 16.85 2.45
C ARG A 60 -2.56 17.29 3.90
N SER A 61 -3.76 17.24 4.47
CA SER A 61 -3.99 17.56 5.88
C SER A 61 -3.26 16.59 6.81
N THR A 62 -3.29 15.29 6.49
CA THR A 62 -2.57 14.27 7.26
C THR A 62 -1.06 14.48 7.17
N LEU A 63 -0.51 14.70 5.97
CA LEU A 63 0.91 14.98 5.78
C LEU A 63 1.36 16.27 6.48
N SER A 64 0.54 17.31 6.47
CA SER A 64 0.88 18.59 7.09
C SER A 64 0.84 18.51 8.62
N LYS A 65 -0.15 17.79 9.18
CA LYS A 65 -0.31 17.61 10.63
C LYS A 65 0.75 16.73 11.25
N SER A 66 1.25 15.75 10.50
CA SER A 66 2.30 14.87 11.01
C SER A 66 3.61 15.64 11.24
N ASN A 67 3.81 16.78 10.53
CA ASN A 67 5.03 17.59 10.53
C ASN A 67 6.29 16.72 10.32
N VAL A 68 6.12 15.61 9.59
CA VAL A 68 7.18 14.63 9.47
C VAL A 68 8.21 15.11 8.46
N PHE A 69 7.82 15.76 7.36
CA PHE A 69 8.71 16.06 6.22
C PHE A 69 9.35 17.45 6.29
N GLY A 70 10.68 17.49 6.31
CA GLY A 70 11.49 18.70 6.17
C GLY A 70 11.66 19.14 4.71
N ARG A 71 12.18 20.36 4.51
CA ARG A 71 12.49 20.89 3.17
C ARG A 71 13.73 20.22 2.61
N GLY A 72 13.66 19.79 1.35
CA GLY A 72 14.76 19.18 0.61
C GLY A 72 15.10 17.75 1.02
N GLU A 73 14.37 17.16 1.98
CA GLU A 73 14.61 15.78 2.42
C GLU A 73 14.33 14.79 1.29
N ARG A 74 15.07 13.68 1.27
CA ARG A 74 14.80 12.55 0.38
C ARG A 74 13.89 11.56 1.08
N VAL A 75 12.85 11.13 0.38
CA VAL A 75 11.82 10.25 0.90
C VAL A 75 11.67 9.06 -0.03
N LEU A 76 11.85 7.86 0.52
CA LEU A 76 11.62 6.62 -0.18
C LEU A 76 10.13 6.27 -0.12
N ILE A 77 9.55 5.89 -1.25
CA ILE A 77 8.16 5.47 -1.38
C ILE A 77 8.17 4.00 -1.78
N ALA A 78 7.65 3.13 -0.91
CA ALA A 78 7.49 1.73 -1.21
C ALA A 78 6.30 1.54 -2.16
N TYR A 79 6.58 1.09 -3.38
CA TYR A 79 5.60 0.79 -4.40
C TYR A 79 5.47 -0.72 -4.59
N SER A 80 4.22 -1.20 -4.62
CA SER A 80 3.93 -2.63 -4.73
C SER A 80 3.12 -2.99 -5.98
N GLY A 81 2.73 -2.02 -6.81
CA GLY A 81 1.82 -2.22 -7.94
C GLY A 81 0.33 -2.30 -7.56
N GLY A 82 0.00 -2.45 -6.27
CA GLY A 82 -1.39 -2.54 -5.81
C GLY A 82 -2.16 -1.21 -5.84
N PRO A 83 -3.49 -1.23 -5.62
CA PRO A 83 -4.32 -0.02 -5.68
C PRO A 83 -3.91 1.06 -4.67
N SER A 84 -3.55 0.68 -3.43
CA SER A 84 -3.21 1.65 -2.38
C SER A 84 -1.87 2.34 -2.62
N SER A 85 -0.84 1.61 -3.07
CA SER A 85 0.46 2.20 -3.39
C SER A 85 0.40 3.04 -4.68
N THR A 86 -0.44 2.66 -5.64
CA THR A 86 -0.72 3.47 -6.84
C THR A 86 -1.46 4.77 -6.49
N ALA A 87 -2.50 4.72 -5.66
CA ALA A 87 -3.19 5.92 -5.21
C ALA A 87 -2.27 6.85 -4.41
N LEU A 88 -1.43 6.30 -3.51
CA LEU A 88 -0.43 7.07 -2.77
C LEU A 88 0.55 7.76 -3.72
N LEU A 89 1.09 7.02 -4.69
CA LEU A 89 2.08 7.53 -5.62
C LEU A 89 1.49 8.66 -6.50
N HIS A 90 0.25 8.51 -6.96
CA HIS A 90 -0.48 9.55 -7.69
C HIS A 90 -0.62 10.82 -6.85
N LEU A 91 -1.04 10.70 -5.59
CA LEU A 91 -1.19 11.84 -4.68
C LEU A 91 0.14 12.56 -4.40
N ILE A 92 1.24 11.80 -4.30
CA ILE A 92 2.58 12.38 -4.12
C ILE A 92 3.02 13.11 -5.40
N ALA A 93 2.85 12.50 -6.56
CA ALA A 93 3.18 13.13 -7.85
C ALA A 93 2.40 14.44 -8.05
N ASP A 94 1.09 14.43 -7.83
CA ASP A 94 0.25 15.64 -7.84
C ASP A 94 0.72 16.67 -6.81
N GLY A 95 1.11 16.19 -5.63
CA GLY A 95 1.64 16.99 -4.54
C GLY A 95 2.96 17.70 -4.85
N LEU A 96 3.82 17.06 -5.66
CA LEU A 96 5.12 17.56 -6.09
C LEU A 96 5.04 18.44 -7.35
N SER A 97 3.94 18.34 -8.11
CA SER A 97 3.74 19.11 -9.35
C SER A 97 3.88 20.62 -9.13
N VAL A 98 4.32 21.33 -10.19
CA VAL A 98 4.55 22.79 -10.16
C VAL A 98 3.26 23.56 -9.88
N ASN A 99 2.11 23.01 -10.31
CA ASN A 99 0.80 23.63 -10.18
C ASN A 99 0.13 23.37 -8.82
N ALA A 100 0.81 22.67 -7.90
CA ALA A 100 0.25 22.36 -6.59
C ALA A 100 0.18 23.61 -5.70
N ARG A 101 -1.03 23.95 -5.21
CA ARG A 101 -1.27 25.12 -4.32
C ARG A 101 -0.39 25.15 -3.06
N ARG A 102 0.13 24.00 -2.62
CA ARG A 102 1.13 23.86 -1.54
C ARG A 102 2.05 22.69 -1.84
N ARG A 103 3.04 22.91 -2.71
CA ARG A 103 3.93 21.87 -3.20
C ARG A 103 4.63 21.12 -2.05
N LEU A 104 4.69 19.80 -2.14
CA LEU A 104 5.49 18.97 -1.25
C LEU A 104 6.97 19.33 -1.45
N GLN A 105 7.69 19.56 -0.35
CA GLN A 105 9.04 20.13 -0.40
C GLN A 105 10.14 19.07 -0.25
N PHE A 106 9.82 17.79 -0.41
CA PHE A 106 10.76 16.69 -0.38
C PHE A 106 11.03 16.13 -1.79
N GLN A 107 12.11 15.36 -1.95
CA GLN A 107 12.44 14.62 -3.15
C GLN A 107 11.94 13.18 -3.01
N ALA A 108 11.08 12.75 -3.94
CA ALA A 108 10.52 11.39 -3.94
C ALA A 108 11.45 10.44 -4.69
N HIS A 109 11.82 9.33 -4.03
CA HIS A 109 12.44 8.16 -4.64
C HIS A 109 11.46 7.00 -4.51
N VAL A 110 11.29 6.19 -5.54
CA VAL A 110 10.36 5.06 -5.51
C VAL A 110 11.17 3.77 -5.47
N ALA A 111 10.78 2.84 -4.59
CA ALA A 111 11.34 1.50 -4.52
C ALA A 111 10.28 0.46 -4.85
N TYR A 112 10.61 -0.46 -5.74
CA TYR A 112 9.82 -1.64 -6.06
C TYR A 112 10.65 -2.89 -5.76
N ILE A 113 10.07 -3.81 -4.99
CA ILE A 113 10.70 -5.10 -4.71
C ILE A 113 10.15 -6.11 -5.70
N ASP A 114 11.03 -6.68 -6.50
CA ASP A 114 10.70 -7.69 -7.49
C ASP A 114 10.58 -9.05 -6.80
N GLU A 115 9.35 -9.56 -6.74
CA GLU A 115 9.01 -10.84 -6.14
C GLU A 115 8.94 -11.97 -7.18
N SER A 116 9.41 -11.74 -8.42
CA SER A 116 9.36 -12.72 -9.51
C SER A 116 10.02 -14.05 -9.19
N SER A 117 11.03 -14.06 -8.31
CA SER A 117 11.66 -15.29 -7.81
C SER A 117 10.74 -16.14 -6.92
N LEU A 118 9.73 -15.53 -6.28
CA LEU A 118 8.72 -16.25 -5.49
C LEU A 118 7.45 -16.52 -6.28
N TYR A 119 7.08 -15.60 -7.17
CA TYR A 119 5.86 -15.62 -7.95
C TYR A 119 6.20 -15.35 -9.43
N PRO A 120 6.54 -16.38 -10.23
CA PRO A 120 6.96 -16.21 -11.62
C PRO A 120 5.96 -15.47 -12.52
N GLU A 121 4.68 -15.47 -12.16
CA GLU A 121 3.62 -14.74 -12.88
C GLU A 121 3.72 -13.21 -12.74
N SER A 122 4.59 -12.68 -11.88
CA SER A 122 4.72 -11.25 -11.61
C SER A 122 5.66 -10.48 -12.55
N ILE A 123 6.27 -11.15 -13.53
CA ILE A 123 7.21 -10.51 -14.49
C ILE A 123 6.54 -9.36 -15.27
N ASP A 124 5.29 -9.55 -15.74
CA ASP A 124 4.52 -8.52 -16.46
C ASP A 124 4.23 -7.27 -15.59
N ILE A 125 4.24 -7.43 -14.26
CA ILE A 125 4.04 -6.32 -13.33
C ILE A 125 5.25 -5.39 -13.32
N ARG A 126 6.48 -5.94 -13.41
CA ARG A 126 7.71 -5.15 -13.38
C ARG A 126 7.81 -4.16 -14.55
N ASP A 127 7.47 -4.59 -15.76
CA ASP A 127 7.54 -3.73 -16.95
C ASP A 127 6.49 -2.61 -16.86
N LYS A 128 5.28 -2.94 -16.41
CA LYS A 128 4.21 -1.96 -16.15
C LYS A 128 4.60 -0.94 -15.08
N VAL A 129 5.23 -1.40 -14.00
CA VAL A 129 5.75 -0.54 -12.92
C VAL A 129 6.79 0.43 -13.48
N THR A 130 7.71 -0.08 -14.30
CA THR A 130 8.80 0.72 -14.88
C THR A 130 8.24 1.80 -15.82
N ASP A 131 7.30 1.45 -16.69
CA ASP A 131 6.63 2.41 -17.59
C ASP A 131 5.87 3.48 -16.80
N LEU A 132 5.06 3.08 -15.83
CA LEU A 132 4.26 4.00 -15.02
C LEU A 132 5.14 5.02 -14.29
N ILE A 133 6.20 4.56 -13.63
CA ILE A 133 6.97 5.43 -12.71
C ILE A 133 7.99 6.27 -13.47
N THR A 134 8.74 5.66 -14.38
CA THR A 134 9.82 6.35 -15.08
C THR A 134 9.28 7.25 -16.18
N ASN A 135 8.35 6.75 -17.00
CA ASN A 135 7.88 7.50 -18.17
C ASN A 135 6.75 8.47 -17.83
N ARG A 136 5.80 8.06 -16.97
CA ARG A 136 4.62 8.91 -16.68
C ARG A 136 4.83 9.82 -15.49
N LEU A 137 5.45 9.34 -14.43
CA LEU A 137 5.60 10.08 -13.17
C LEU A 137 6.98 10.74 -12.99
N GLN A 138 7.98 10.33 -13.79
CA GLN A 138 9.33 10.91 -13.82
C GLN A 138 9.98 10.96 -12.43
N HIS A 139 9.82 9.90 -11.64
CA HIS A 139 10.47 9.76 -10.34
C HIS A 139 11.61 8.71 -10.40
N PRO A 140 12.72 8.90 -9.69
CA PRO A 140 13.77 7.89 -9.55
C PRO A 140 13.18 6.57 -9.07
N LEU A 141 13.42 5.49 -9.81
CA LEU A 141 12.92 4.15 -9.52
C LEU A 141 14.08 3.19 -9.19
N HIS A 142 13.97 2.54 -8.04
CA HIS A 142 14.87 1.49 -7.56
C HIS A 142 14.14 0.15 -7.61
N ILE A 143 14.59 -0.76 -8.48
CA ILE A 143 14.04 -2.13 -8.55
C ILE A 143 15.06 -3.07 -7.92
N VAL A 144 14.64 -3.83 -6.91
CA VAL A 144 15.50 -4.77 -6.18
C VAL A 144 14.81 -6.13 -6.06
N PRO A 145 15.44 -7.24 -6.50
CA PRO A 145 14.92 -8.59 -6.27
C PRO A 145 14.74 -8.90 -4.78
N ILE A 146 13.71 -9.66 -4.41
CA ILE A 146 13.46 -10.04 -3.00
C ILE A 146 14.60 -10.89 -2.39
N ASP A 147 15.32 -11.58 -3.24
CA ASP A 147 16.49 -12.42 -2.98
C ASP A 147 17.84 -11.65 -3.07
N ASP A 148 17.82 -10.33 -3.32
CA ASP A 148 19.03 -9.50 -3.38
C ASP A 148 19.85 -9.53 -2.08
N ASN A 149 21.18 -9.58 -2.13
CA ASN A 149 22.06 -9.75 -0.95
C ASN A 149 21.78 -11.01 -0.12
N LEU A 150 21.24 -12.08 -0.72
CA LEU A 150 21.37 -13.43 -0.17
C LEU A 150 22.57 -14.12 -0.85
N ASP A 151 23.29 -14.94 -0.09
CA ASP A 151 24.35 -15.78 -0.66
C ASP A 151 23.76 -16.63 -1.79
N LYS A 152 24.48 -16.79 -2.91
CA LYS A 152 24.01 -17.55 -4.09
C LYS A 152 23.65 -19.00 -3.77
N ASP A 153 24.13 -19.51 -2.64
CA ASP A 153 23.87 -20.86 -2.12
C ASP A 153 22.53 -20.96 -1.36
N HIS A 154 21.81 -19.84 -1.21
CA HIS A 154 20.57 -19.74 -0.45
C HIS A 154 19.46 -19.12 -1.31
N ASP A 155 18.77 -19.99 -2.05
CA ASP A 155 17.51 -19.63 -2.68
C ASP A 155 16.47 -19.25 -1.60
N PHE A 156 16.00 -17.99 -1.61
CA PHE A 156 15.00 -17.50 -0.67
C PHE A 156 13.72 -18.36 -0.72
N GLN A 157 13.39 -18.88 -1.91
CA GLN A 157 12.26 -19.77 -2.10
C GLN A 157 12.47 -21.11 -1.38
N GLN A 158 13.70 -21.64 -1.36
CA GLN A 158 14.05 -22.83 -0.56
C GLN A 158 13.98 -22.55 0.93
N ILE A 159 14.47 -21.39 1.40
CA ILE A 159 14.34 -20.99 2.82
C ILE A 159 12.86 -20.96 3.24
N LEU A 160 12.01 -20.32 2.43
CA LEU A 160 10.56 -20.25 2.67
C LEU A 160 9.86 -21.61 2.62
N THR A 161 10.38 -22.56 1.83
CA THR A 161 9.72 -23.86 1.67
C THR A 161 10.20 -24.88 2.70
N GLN A 162 11.49 -24.86 3.05
CA GLN A 162 12.11 -25.84 3.94
C GLN A 162 12.03 -25.44 5.42
N ARG A 163 12.13 -24.14 5.75
CA ARG A 163 12.25 -23.68 7.15
C ARG A 163 10.94 -23.19 7.77
N THR A 164 9.91 -22.94 6.97
CA THR A 164 8.62 -22.44 7.47
C THR A 164 7.47 -23.39 7.14
N LYS A 165 6.89 -23.98 8.18
CA LYS A 165 5.81 -24.98 8.08
C LYS A 165 4.41 -24.37 7.92
N SER A 166 4.22 -23.11 8.31
CA SER A 166 2.92 -22.43 8.24
C SER A 166 2.94 -21.30 7.21
N LEU A 167 1.78 -21.06 6.58
CA LEU A 167 1.58 -19.96 5.63
C LEU A 167 1.85 -18.60 6.31
N THR A 168 1.36 -18.43 7.53
CA THR A 168 1.60 -17.20 8.32
C THR A 168 3.07 -16.92 8.57
N ALA A 169 3.89 -17.96 8.82
CA ALA A 169 5.33 -17.77 9.00
C ALA A 169 6.02 -17.38 7.69
N ARG A 170 5.57 -17.92 6.54
CA ARG A 170 6.08 -17.56 5.21
C ARG A 170 5.75 -16.11 4.88
N GLU A 171 4.49 -15.70 5.05
CA GLU A 171 4.02 -14.34 4.80
C GLU A 171 4.79 -13.33 5.66
N GLU A 172 4.97 -13.61 6.95
CA GLU A 172 5.72 -12.76 7.87
C GLU A 172 7.20 -12.63 7.46
N LEU A 173 7.81 -13.72 6.98
CA LEU A 173 9.21 -13.73 6.54
C LEU A 173 9.39 -12.90 5.27
N VAL A 174 8.49 -13.07 4.28
CA VAL A 174 8.44 -12.24 3.07
C VAL A 174 8.27 -10.76 3.43
N ARG A 175 7.32 -10.44 4.31
CA ARG A 175 7.07 -9.07 4.78
C ARG A 175 8.31 -8.45 5.43
N ARG A 176 8.96 -9.17 6.35
CA ARG A 176 10.19 -8.71 7.01
C ARG A 176 11.34 -8.53 6.03
N ARG A 177 11.48 -9.43 5.06
CA ARG A 177 12.49 -9.33 4.01
C ARG A 177 12.28 -8.07 3.18
N LYS A 178 11.03 -7.80 2.78
CA LYS A 178 10.69 -6.60 2.02
C LYS A 178 11.00 -5.33 2.78
N LEU A 179 10.59 -5.25 4.04
CA LEU A 179 10.90 -4.10 4.90
C LEU A 179 12.42 -3.89 5.00
N LYS A 180 13.20 -4.95 5.24
CA LYS A 180 14.66 -4.87 5.29
C LYS A 180 15.26 -4.29 4.01
N LEU A 181 14.86 -4.80 2.84
CA LEU A 181 15.34 -4.29 1.55
C LEU A 181 14.96 -2.81 1.34
N LEU A 182 13.74 -2.41 1.72
CA LEU A 182 13.33 -1.00 1.67
C LEU A 182 14.21 -0.12 2.56
N PHE A 183 14.56 -0.58 3.77
CA PHE A 183 15.49 0.15 4.64
C PHE A 183 16.89 0.24 4.03
N ASP A 184 17.41 -0.86 3.48
CA ASP A 184 18.74 -0.88 2.87
C ASP A 184 18.81 0.09 1.67
N ILE A 185 17.76 0.17 0.84
CA ILE A 185 17.63 1.16 -0.24
C ILE A 185 17.54 2.59 0.35
N ALA A 186 16.73 2.80 1.39
CA ALA A 186 16.57 4.12 1.98
C ALA A 186 17.90 4.67 2.51
N ILE A 187 18.71 3.83 3.17
CA ILE A 187 20.04 4.20 3.66
C ILE A 187 20.97 4.51 2.48
N ARG A 188 21.02 3.65 1.46
CA ARG A 188 21.87 3.82 0.27
C ARG A 188 21.59 5.14 -0.45
N GLU A 189 20.32 5.51 -0.56
CA GLU A 189 19.87 6.72 -1.28
C GLU A 189 19.85 7.99 -0.40
N ASN A 190 20.30 7.88 0.86
CA ASN A 190 20.21 8.94 1.87
C ASN A 190 18.78 9.47 2.08
N CYS A 191 17.80 8.57 2.04
CA CYS A 191 16.40 8.88 2.36
C CYS A 191 16.22 8.92 3.88
N THR A 192 15.68 10.04 4.38
CA THR A 192 15.41 10.21 5.82
C THR A 192 14.13 9.52 6.26
N LYS A 193 13.28 9.14 5.30
CA LYS A 193 11.92 8.63 5.54
C LYS A 193 11.52 7.59 4.51
N LEU A 194 10.69 6.66 4.95
CA LEU A 194 10.03 5.65 4.14
C LEU A 194 8.51 5.83 4.28
N ILE A 195 7.82 5.92 3.15
CA ILE A 195 6.35 5.93 3.08
C ILE A 195 5.90 4.62 2.43
N THR A 196 4.97 3.92 3.07
CA THR A 196 4.31 2.74 2.52
C THR A 196 2.87 3.07 2.12
N GLY A 197 2.33 2.32 1.15
CA GLY A 197 0.93 2.43 0.71
C GLY A 197 -0.08 1.76 1.65
N ASP A 198 0.19 1.71 2.95
CA ASP A 198 -0.70 1.06 3.92
C ASP A 198 -1.92 1.95 4.20
N ASN A 199 -3.09 1.31 4.19
CA ASN A 199 -4.36 1.97 4.48
C ASN A 199 -4.89 1.53 5.85
N CYS A 200 -5.86 2.27 6.40
CA CYS A 200 -6.40 2.00 7.73
C CYS A 200 -6.90 0.55 7.88
N THR A 201 -7.49 -0.03 6.83
CA THR A 201 -7.99 -1.41 6.87
C THR A 201 -6.85 -2.42 6.95
N LYS A 202 -5.80 -2.24 6.15
CA LYS A 202 -4.59 -3.09 6.20
C LYS A 202 -3.90 -2.99 7.55
N LEU A 203 -3.73 -1.77 8.07
CA LEU A 203 -3.15 -1.55 9.39
C LEU A 203 -3.99 -2.18 10.50
N ALA A 204 -5.32 -2.01 10.46
CA ALA A 204 -6.21 -2.63 11.43
C ALA A 204 -6.14 -4.16 11.39
N ALA A 205 -6.16 -4.75 10.19
CA ALA A 205 -6.04 -6.20 10.02
C ALA A 205 -4.67 -6.72 10.53
N GLN A 206 -3.59 -5.99 10.26
CA GLN A 206 -2.26 -6.33 10.75
C GLN A 206 -2.19 -6.26 12.28
N ILE A 207 -2.65 -5.15 12.88
CA ILE A 207 -2.67 -4.97 14.34
C ILE A 207 -3.49 -6.07 15.01
N LEU A 208 -4.69 -6.38 14.50
CA LEU A 208 -5.52 -7.45 15.05
C LEU A 208 -4.84 -8.83 14.92
N SER A 209 -4.17 -9.08 13.79
CA SER A 209 -3.41 -10.32 13.56
C SER A 209 -2.25 -10.44 14.53
N ASP A 210 -1.50 -9.36 14.77
CA ASP A 210 -0.39 -9.34 15.72
C ASP A 210 -0.88 -9.52 17.16
N MET A 211 -2.01 -8.90 17.53
CA MET A 211 -2.65 -9.11 18.83
C MET A 211 -3.07 -10.58 19.01
N ALA A 212 -3.74 -11.18 18.01
CA ALA A 212 -4.17 -12.58 18.06
C ALA A 212 -2.99 -13.55 18.15
N GLN A 213 -1.83 -13.20 17.56
CA GLN A 213 -0.60 -14.00 17.63
C GLN A 213 0.22 -13.76 18.91
N GLY A 214 -0.26 -12.93 19.85
CA GLY A 214 0.47 -12.60 21.08
C GLY A 214 1.64 -11.65 20.88
N LYS A 215 1.73 -10.98 19.72
CA LYS A 215 2.76 -9.99 19.36
C LYS A 215 2.37 -8.56 19.70
N GLY A 216 1.36 -8.35 20.56
CA GLY A 216 0.82 -7.03 20.91
C GLY A 216 1.88 -6.01 21.39
N ALA A 217 2.95 -6.47 22.05
CA ALA A 217 4.05 -5.60 22.47
C ALA A 217 4.84 -4.99 21.30
N HIS A 218 4.87 -5.67 20.14
CA HIS A 218 5.59 -5.20 18.95
C HIS A 218 4.79 -4.21 18.10
N VAL A 219 3.48 -4.08 18.33
CA VAL A 219 2.62 -3.13 17.59
C VAL A 219 3.12 -1.69 17.74
N ALA A 220 3.65 -1.34 18.92
CA ALA A 220 4.25 -0.04 19.17
C ALA A 220 5.54 0.23 18.37
N LEU A 221 6.20 -0.82 17.88
CA LEU A 221 7.48 -0.74 17.17
C LEU A 221 7.34 -0.64 15.65
N GLU A 222 6.12 -0.75 15.10
CA GLU A 222 5.91 -0.65 13.64
C GLU A 222 6.14 0.77 13.09
N CYS A 223 6.17 1.80 13.94
CA CYS A 223 6.59 3.15 13.57
C CYS A 223 8.12 3.32 13.68
N VAL A 224 8.87 2.73 12.75
CA VAL A 224 10.34 2.86 12.73
C VAL A 224 10.72 4.19 12.07
N ARG A 225 11.33 5.09 12.85
CA ARG A 225 12.05 6.24 12.29
C ARG A 225 13.38 5.76 11.74
N ILE A 226 13.63 6.02 10.45
CA ILE A 226 14.98 5.90 9.88
C ILE A 226 15.82 6.98 10.57
N HIS A 227 16.78 6.55 11.39
CA HIS A 227 17.79 7.44 11.94
C HIS A 227 18.94 7.45 10.94
N SER A 228 19.19 8.62 10.35
CA SER A 228 20.39 8.92 9.57
C SER A 228 21.56 9.19 10.50
#